data_AF-A0A3D4HB01-F1
#
_entry.id   AF-A0A3D4HB01-F1
#
_cell.length_a   1.000
_cell.length_b   1.000
_cell.length_c   1.000
_cell.angle_alpha   90.00
_cell.angle_beta   90.00
_cell.angle_gamma   90.00
#
_symmetry.space_group_name_H-M   'P 1'
#
loop_
_entity.id
_entity.type
_entity.pdbx_description
1 polymer ?
#
loop_
_entity_poly.entity_id
_entity_poly.type
_entity_poly.pdbx_seq_one_letter_code
_entity_poly.pdbx_strand_id
1 'polypeptide(L)'
;MKSMANKKFSRRPKIPRAVAPVLIGLALLIDPIFGQIKKARVLVDSYADKGYLDNKETDDGLRPETYHFVEGKFVGGYIRDPSLREVPFTEIAENLAVELRKRNYYPAGSKDEGDLLIVVNRGVTQIQADFEDLFPTDDEEESLESEEDEESTDENPGTYLDESGYTYREQDNAKLIGFDRALKRRDLGIQESIELQEMLKEERYFLILSAFDLKALRETGEKRMVWSTRFSMDAVKVNFNDAHFALSRAASGYFGTNLDGDLGKVNTFAGPGEITQGELKVVETLEEKEE
;
A
#
# COMPACT_ATOMS: atom_id res chain seq x y z
N MET A 1 -37.47 6.26 106.05
CA MET A 1 -38.76 5.53 106.04
C MET A 1 -39.02 5.05 104.63
N LYS A 2 -39.26 3.72 104.46
CA LYS A 2 -39.96 2.98 103.37
C LYS A 2 -40.06 3.67 101.99
N SER A 3 -39.68 3.08 100.85
CA SER A 3 -40.09 1.76 100.35
C SER A 3 -39.46 1.48 98.96
N MET A 4 -39.02 0.23 98.75
CA MET A 4 -39.21 -0.67 97.58
C MET A 4 -40.03 -0.12 96.39
N ALA A 5 -39.86 -0.52 95.11
CA ALA A 5 -39.00 -1.50 94.44
C ALA A 5 -39.18 -1.38 92.90
N ASN A 6 -38.07 -1.57 92.18
CA ASN A 6 -37.89 -2.49 91.05
C ASN A 6 -38.83 -2.46 89.81
N LYS A 7 -38.29 -2.13 88.63
CA LYS A 7 -38.60 -2.84 87.38
C LYS A 7 -37.38 -2.85 86.44
N LYS A 8 -36.88 -4.07 86.16
CA LYS A 8 -35.86 -4.42 85.17
C LYS A 8 -36.30 -3.96 83.77
N PHE A 9 -35.36 -3.49 82.94
CA PHE A 9 -35.03 -4.15 81.67
C PHE A 9 -33.63 -3.71 81.20
N SER A 10 -32.84 -4.73 80.89
CA SER A 10 -31.44 -4.67 80.48
C SER A 10 -31.36 -4.53 78.96
N ARG A 11 -30.46 -3.68 78.45
CA ARG A 11 -29.35 -4.04 77.54
C ARG A 11 -28.58 -2.80 77.05
N ARG A 12 -27.42 -2.59 77.71
CA ARG A 12 -26.03 -2.40 77.23
C ARG A 12 -25.70 -1.59 75.94
N PRO A 13 -24.47 -1.02 75.87
CA PRO A 13 -24.25 0.39 75.54
C PRO A 13 -23.87 0.67 74.08
N LYS A 14 -24.04 1.94 73.70
CA LYS A 14 -23.67 2.51 72.40
C LYS A 14 -22.14 2.61 72.27
N ILE A 15 -21.57 1.90 71.30
CA ILE A 15 -20.19 2.09 70.84
C ILE A 15 -20.25 3.11 69.68
N PRO A 16 -19.52 4.24 69.73
CA PRO A 16 -19.43 5.15 68.60
C PRO A 16 -18.57 4.53 67.48
N ARG A 17 -19.09 4.60 66.26
CA ARG A 17 -18.50 4.07 65.02
C ARG A 17 -17.22 4.83 64.65
N ALA A 18 -16.19 4.06 64.31
CA ALA A 18 -14.95 4.54 63.72
C ALA A 18 -15.19 5.28 62.41
N VAL A 19 -14.46 6.37 62.22
CA VAL A 19 -14.39 7.19 61.01
C VAL A 19 -13.47 6.48 60.02
N ALA A 20 -14.00 6.07 58.87
CA ALA A 20 -13.22 5.57 57.76
C ALA A 20 -12.74 6.75 56.90
N PRO A 21 -11.46 6.83 56.48
CA PRO A 21 -11.03 7.80 55.49
C PRO A 21 -11.49 7.35 54.10
N VAL A 22 -12.24 8.22 53.42
CA VAL A 22 -12.58 8.08 52.01
C VAL A 22 -11.36 8.49 51.19
N LEU A 23 -10.65 7.51 50.63
CA LEU A 23 -9.66 7.71 49.58
C LEU A 23 -10.41 7.95 48.27
N ILE A 24 -10.49 9.22 47.87
CA ILE A 24 -10.92 9.61 46.52
C ILE A 24 -9.76 9.27 45.58
N GLY A 25 -9.82 8.09 44.96
CA GLY A 25 -8.94 7.74 43.85
C GLY A 25 -9.34 8.54 42.62
N LEU A 26 -8.52 9.51 42.24
CA LEU A 26 -8.58 10.18 40.95
C LEU A 26 -8.07 9.18 39.90
N ALA A 27 -8.98 8.39 39.33
CA ALA A 27 -8.68 7.61 38.14
C ALA A 27 -8.51 8.60 36.97
N LEU A 28 -7.27 8.95 36.65
CA LEU A 28 -6.93 9.48 35.34
C LEU A 28 -7.26 8.38 34.34
N LEU A 29 -8.42 8.49 33.70
CA LEU A 29 -8.69 7.84 32.42
C LEU A 29 -7.70 8.47 31.45
N ILE A 30 -6.52 7.86 31.33
CA ILE A 30 -5.69 8.04 30.15
C ILE A 30 -6.46 7.28 29.08
N ASP A 31 -7.35 7.99 28.38
CA ASP A 31 -7.89 7.47 27.14
C ASP A 31 -6.68 7.18 26.25
N PRO A 32 -6.40 5.91 25.90
CA PRO A 32 -5.40 5.65 24.90
C PRO A 32 -5.85 6.39 23.65
N ILE A 33 -4.99 7.28 23.15
CA ILE A 33 -5.15 7.96 21.86
C ILE A 33 -5.03 6.87 20.79
N PHE A 34 -6.03 6.00 20.68
CA PHE A 34 -6.19 5.09 19.58
C PHE A 34 -6.70 5.94 18.42
N GLY A 35 -5.78 6.33 17.54
CA GLY A 35 -6.14 6.87 16.24
C GLY A 35 -7.09 5.90 15.57
N GLN A 36 -8.24 6.39 15.10
CA GLN A 36 -9.19 5.56 14.36
C GLN A 36 -8.46 4.88 13.20
N ILE A 37 -8.43 3.53 13.20
CA ILE A 37 -7.87 2.75 12.10
C ILE A 37 -8.62 3.12 10.82
N LYS A 38 -7.95 3.86 9.93
CA LYS A 38 -8.53 4.28 8.65
C LYS A 38 -8.56 3.07 7.72
N LYS A 39 -9.76 2.61 7.37
CA LYS A 39 -9.93 1.55 6.37
C LYS A 39 -9.49 2.06 5.00
N ALA A 40 -8.79 1.23 4.25
CA ALA A 40 -8.31 1.50 2.91
C ALA A 40 -8.74 0.38 1.97
N ARG A 41 -9.18 0.74 0.76
CA ARG A 41 -9.43 -0.20 -0.32
C ARG A 41 -8.40 0.00 -1.41
N VAL A 42 -7.59 -1.03 -1.62
CA VAL A 42 -6.55 -1.05 -2.64
C VAL A 42 -7.04 -1.90 -3.81
N LEU A 43 -6.83 -1.39 -5.02
CA LEU A 43 -7.01 -2.13 -6.26
C LEU A 43 -5.63 -2.49 -6.80
N VAL A 44 -5.47 -3.74 -7.24
CA VAL A 44 -4.22 -4.29 -7.72
C VAL A 44 -4.43 -4.87 -9.11
N ASP A 45 -3.61 -4.44 -10.04
CA ASP A 45 -3.45 -5.01 -11.36
C ASP A 45 -2.06 -5.64 -11.43
N SER A 46 -1.96 -6.86 -11.96
CA SER A 46 -0.67 -7.54 -12.10
C SER A 46 -0.59 -8.28 -13.42
N TYR A 47 0.58 -8.18 -14.03
CA TYR A 47 0.97 -8.84 -15.26
C TYR A 47 2.32 -9.53 -15.06
N ALA A 48 2.46 -10.72 -15.62
CA ALA A 48 3.74 -11.42 -15.69
C ALA A 48 3.82 -12.19 -17.00
N ASP A 49 5.00 -12.24 -17.61
CA ASP A 49 5.26 -13.04 -18.79
C ASP A 49 5.00 -14.52 -18.49
N LYS A 50 4.45 -15.26 -19.46
CA LYS A 50 4.12 -16.66 -19.27
C LYS A 50 5.36 -17.51 -19.02
N GLY A 51 6.43 -17.29 -19.77
CA GLY A 51 7.69 -18.02 -19.58
C GLY A 51 8.33 -17.69 -18.23
N TYR A 52 8.16 -16.46 -17.74
CA TYR A 52 8.55 -16.11 -16.38
C TYR A 52 7.72 -16.89 -15.34
N LEU A 53 6.38 -16.90 -15.45
CA LEU A 53 5.50 -17.60 -14.51
C LEU A 53 5.78 -19.10 -14.44
N ASP A 54 5.95 -19.76 -15.59
CA ASP A 54 6.26 -21.19 -15.68
C ASP A 54 7.56 -21.55 -14.94
N ASN A 55 8.50 -20.60 -14.81
CA ASN A 55 9.74 -20.77 -14.04
C ASN A 55 9.61 -20.35 -12.57
N LYS A 56 8.73 -19.39 -12.27
CA LYS A 56 8.50 -18.84 -10.93
C LYS A 56 7.66 -19.76 -10.06
N GLU A 57 6.62 -20.35 -10.63
CA GLU A 57 5.65 -21.19 -9.94
C GLU A 57 5.89 -22.65 -10.33
N THR A 58 6.59 -23.39 -9.47
CA THR A 58 6.93 -24.80 -9.70
C THR A 58 6.04 -25.72 -8.86
N ASP A 59 6.07 -27.02 -9.14
CA ASP A 59 5.38 -28.03 -8.33
C ASP A 59 5.83 -28.02 -6.85
N ASP A 60 7.06 -27.57 -6.59
CA ASP A 60 7.64 -27.42 -5.24
C ASP A 60 7.32 -26.06 -4.59
N GLY A 61 6.56 -25.19 -5.27
CA GLY A 61 6.13 -23.88 -4.81
C GLY A 61 6.81 -22.71 -5.53
N LEU A 62 6.86 -21.55 -4.86
CA LEU A 62 7.44 -20.34 -5.45
C LEU A 62 8.96 -20.41 -5.42
N ARG A 63 9.60 -20.35 -6.59
CA ARG A 63 11.05 -20.26 -6.71
C ARG A 63 11.56 -18.96 -6.08
N PRO A 64 12.58 -19.02 -5.19
CA PRO A 64 13.23 -17.82 -4.68
C PRO A 64 13.94 -17.04 -5.78
N GLU A 65 13.79 -15.72 -5.74
CA GLU A 65 14.50 -14.80 -6.63
C GLU A 65 15.04 -13.62 -5.85
N THR A 66 16.13 -13.06 -6.36
CA THR A 66 16.85 -11.95 -5.77
C THR A 66 16.66 -10.69 -6.59
N TYR A 67 16.58 -9.53 -5.93
CA TYR A 67 16.32 -8.27 -6.60
C TYR A 67 17.19 -7.11 -6.10
N HIS A 68 17.33 -6.11 -6.96
CA HIS A 68 17.76 -4.76 -6.61
C HIS A 68 16.60 -3.79 -6.81
N PHE A 69 16.46 -2.81 -5.92
CA PHE A 69 15.53 -1.72 -6.10
C PHE A 69 16.19 -0.52 -6.77
N VAL A 70 15.45 0.12 -7.66
CA VAL A 70 15.78 1.42 -8.24
C VAL A 70 14.59 2.35 -8.04
N GLU A 71 14.87 3.57 -7.59
CA GLU A 71 13.85 4.61 -7.54
C GLU A 71 13.48 5.01 -8.98
N GLY A 72 12.20 4.85 -9.31
CA GLY A 72 11.67 5.25 -10.60
C GLY A 72 11.20 6.70 -10.60
N LYS A 73 10.28 7.00 -11.51
CA LYS A 73 9.65 8.31 -11.65
C LYS A 73 8.73 8.59 -10.46
N PHE A 74 8.71 9.88 -10.10
CA PHE A 74 7.77 10.46 -9.16
C PHE A 74 6.75 11.32 -9.92
N VAL A 75 5.48 10.95 -9.85
CA VAL A 75 4.37 11.70 -10.45
C VAL A 75 3.65 12.49 -9.37
N GLY A 76 3.96 13.78 -9.28
CA GLY A 76 3.26 14.70 -8.39
C GLY A 76 1.93 15.16 -9.00
N GLY A 77 0.86 15.16 -8.21
CA GLY A 77 -0.42 15.74 -8.61
C GLY A 77 -0.43 17.28 -8.59
N TYR A 78 -1.51 17.88 -9.09
CA TYR A 78 -1.76 19.32 -9.02
C TYR A 78 -1.94 19.79 -7.57
N ILE A 79 -2.60 18.99 -6.73
CA ILE A 79 -2.67 19.29 -5.31
C ILE A 79 -1.29 19.02 -4.71
N ARG A 80 -0.69 20.08 -4.16
CA ARG A 80 0.52 19.97 -3.35
C ARG A 80 0.20 19.13 -2.11
N ASP A 81 0.57 17.87 -2.20
CA ASP A 81 0.64 16.96 -1.07
C ASP A 81 2.11 16.79 -0.64
N PRO A 82 2.54 17.41 0.47
CA PRO A 82 3.89 17.26 0.98
C PRO A 82 4.24 15.82 1.33
N SER A 83 3.27 15.02 1.78
CA SER A 83 3.52 13.66 2.26
C SER A 83 4.07 12.74 1.17
N LEU A 84 3.68 12.95 -0.10
CA LEU A 84 4.25 12.25 -1.26
C LEU A 84 5.76 12.47 -1.45
N ARG A 85 6.29 13.62 -0.99
CA ARG A 85 7.71 14.00 -1.09
C ARG A 85 8.49 13.76 0.20
N GLU A 86 7.80 13.76 1.33
CA GLU A 86 8.39 13.58 2.65
C GLU A 86 8.77 12.13 2.94
N VAL A 87 8.01 11.15 2.43
CA VAL A 87 8.38 9.74 2.57
C VAL A 87 9.62 9.45 1.72
N PRO A 88 10.75 9.07 2.33
CA PRO A 88 11.95 8.74 1.58
C PRO A 88 11.78 7.42 0.85
N PHE A 89 12.40 7.28 -0.32
CA PHE A 89 12.35 6.05 -1.09
C PHE A 89 12.80 4.82 -0.30
N THR A 90 13.78 4.98 0.60
CA THR A 90 14.27 3.89 1.46
C THR A 90 13.19 3.29 2.33
N GLU A 91 12.28 4.09 2.89
CA GLU A 91 11.17 3.62 3.71
C GLU A 91 10.14 2.83 2.87
N ILE A 92 9.84 3.33 1.67
CA ILE A 92 8.97 2.62 0.71
C ILE A 92 9.60 1.28 0.34
N ALA A 93 10.91 1.27 0.03
CA ALA A 93 11.67 0.08 -0.34
C ALA A 93 11.73 -0.94 0.79
N GLU A 94 11.98 -0.51 2.04
CA GLU A 94 11.98 -1.39 3.22
C GLU A 94 10.62 -2.05 3.43
N ASN A 95 9.54 -1.28 3.31
CA ASN A 95 8.19 -1.80 3.43
C ASN A 95 7.85 -2.78 2.29
N LEU A 96 8.18 -2.43 1.04
CA LEU A 96 8.02 -3.35 -0.09
C LEU A 96 8.84 -4.63 0.10
N ALA A 97 10.05 -4.56 0.65
CA ALA A 97 10.89 -5.73 0.91
C ALA A 97 10.27 -6.70 1.92
N VAL A 98 9.51 -6.21 2.91
CA VAL A 98 8.74 -7.06 3.83
C VAL A 98 7.66 -7.83 3.07
N GLU A 99 6.96 -7.14 2.17
CA GLU A 99 5.81 -7.71 1.46
C GLU A 99 6.23 -8.62 0.29
N LEU A 100 7.30 -8.28 -0.42
CA LEU A 100 7.92 -9.10 -1.48
C LEU A 100 8.39 -10.47 -0.98
N ARG A 101 8.85 -10.56 0.27
CA ARG A 101 9.24 -11.85 0.88
C ARG A 101 8.10 -12.87 0.91
N LYS A 102 6.84 -12.43 0.97
CA LYS A 102 5.67 -13.34 0.93
C LYS A 102 5.53 -14.09 -0.41
N ARG A 103 6.18 -13.59 -1.47
CA ARG A 103 6.27 -14.22 -2.79
C ARG A 103 7.70 -14.71 -3.11
N ASN A 104 8.50 -14.97 -2.08
CA ASN A 104 9.88 -15.47 -2.18
C ASN A 104 10.84 -14.57 -2.98
N TYR A 105 10.65 -13.25 -2.91
CA TYR A 105 11.62 -12.28 -3.42
C TYR A 105 12.49 -11.76 -2.27
N TYR A 106 13.81 -11.73 -2.48
CA TYR A 106 14.79 -11.32 -1.47
C TYR A 106 15.76 -10.26 -2.02
N PRO A 107 16.23 -9.30 -1.21
CA PRO A 107 17.29 -8.40 -1.65
C PRO A 107 18.55 -9.19 -2.04
N ALA A 108 19.18 -8.82 -3.16
CA ALA A 108 20.45 -9.41 -3.55
C ALA A 108 21.57 -9.03 -2.57
N GLY A 109 22.52 -9.96 -2.35
CA GLY A 109 23.61 -9.78 -1.40
C GLY A 109 24.71 -8.82 -1.87
N SER A 110 24.82 -8.61 -3.17
CA SER A 110 25.81 -7.73 -3.79
C SER A 110 25.26 -7.11 -5.08
N LYS A 111 25.88 -6.00 -5.53
CA LYS A 111 25.47 -5.27 -6.74
C LYS A 111 25.63 -6.06 -8.04
N ASP A 112 26.49 -7.08 -8.03
CA ASP A 112 26.84 -7.90 -9.21
C ASP A 112 26.05 -9.22 -9.23
N GLU A 113 25.27 -9.50 -8.19
CA GLU A 113 24.31 -10.60 -8.13
C GLU A 113 22.89 -10.06 -8.32
N GLY A 114 21.89 -10.93 -8.43
CA GLY A 114 20.49 -10.54 -8.62
C GLY A 114 19.86 -11.17 -9.86
N ASP A 115 18.59 -11.56 -9.72
CA ASP A 115 17.78 -12.03 -10.84
C ASP A 115 17.01 -10.86 -11.48
N LEU A 116 16.58 -9.89 -10.66
CA LEU A 116 15.68 -8.81 -11.08
C LEU A 116 16.21 -7.41 -10.74
N LEU A 117 15.95 -6.46 -11.63
CA LEU A 117 15.95 -5.03 -11.32
C LEU A 117 14.51 -4.54 -11.18
N ILE A 118 14.10 -4.13 -9.98
CA ILE A 118 12.75 -3.65 -9.72
C ILE A 118 12.77 -2.13 -9.65
N VAL A 119 12.17 -1.50 -10.67
CA VAL A 119 11.93 -0.05 -10.70
C VAL A 119 10.62 0.25 -9.99
N VAL A 120 10.66 1.17 -9.03
CA VAL A 120 9.50 1.55 -8.23
C VAL A 120 9.08 2.97 -8.61
N ASN A 121 8.00 3.08 -9.37
CA ASN A 121 7.37 4.37 -9.66
C ASN A 121 6.30 4.65 -8.60
N ARG A 122 6.16 5.92 -8.19
CA ARG A 122 5.15 6.35 -7.22
C ARG A 122 4.51 7.66 -7.63
N GLY A 123 3.29 7.89 -7.16
CA GLY A 123 2.64 9.17 -7.37
C GLY A 123 1.18 9.20 -6.98
N VAL A 124 0.50 10.22 -7.49
CA VAL A 124 -0.94 10.37 -7.45
C VAL A 124 -1.47 10.59 -8.86
N THR A 125 -2.63 10.02 -9.19
CA THR A 125 -3.22 10.10 -10.52
C THR A 125 -3.77 11.50 -10.83
N GLN A 126 -3.25 12.18 -11.87
CA GLN A 126 -3.91 13.28 -12.63
C GLN A 126 -3.38 13.36 -14.08
N ILE A 127 -4.18 13.94 -14.97
CA ILE A 127 -4.03 14.02 -16.45
C ILE A 127 -2.68 14.57 -16.87
N GLN A 128 -2.07 13.97 -17.90
CA GLN A 128 -0.72 14.25 -18.39
C GLN A 128 0.39 13.77 -17.46
N ALA A 129 0.31 12.50 -17.04
CA ALA A 129 1.53 11.71 -16.98
C ALA A 129 1.59 10.91 -18.28
N ASP A 130 2.61 11.15 -19.10
CA ASP A 130 2.85 10.31 -20.26
C ASP A 130 3.19 8.91 -19.76
N PHE A 131 2.29 7.97 -20.05
CA PHE A 131 2.40 6.59 -19.60
C PHE A 131 3.68 5.92 -20.14
N GLU A 132 4.14 6.34 -21.32
CA GLU A 132 5.38 5.89 -21.96
C GLU A 132 6.63 6.25 -21.12
N ASP A 133 6.67 7.43 -20.49
CA ASP A 133 7.79 7.85 -19.63
C ASP A 133 8.02 6.97 -18.38
N LEU A 134 7.03 6.17 -17.98
CA LEU A 134 7.08 5.31 -16.79
C LEU A 134 7.63 3.91 -17.10
N PHE A 135 7.73 3.56 -18.38
CA PHE A 135 8.16 2.27 -18.88
C PHE A 135 9.19 2.49 -19.98
N PRO A 136 10.48 2.67 -19.65
CA PRO A 136 11.51 2.85 -20.67
C PRO A 136 11.60 1.57 -21.52
N THR A 137 11.01 1.57 -22.71
CA THR A 137 11.20 0.54 -23.72
C THR A 137 12.38 0.94 -24.62
N ASP A 138 12.96 -0.03 -25.33
CA ASP A 138 14.15 0.20 -26.16
C ASP A 138 13.84 0.94 -27.49
N ASP A 139 12.60 1.42 -27.68
CA ASP A 139 12.16 2.15 -28.89
C ASP A 139 12.46 3.67 -28.84
N GLU A 140 13.08 4.17 -27.76
CA GLU A 140 13.30 5.61 -27.52
C GLU A 140 14.56 6.21 -28.18
N GLU A 141 15.24 5.51 -29.09
CA GLU A 141 16.34 6.08 -29.89
C GLU A 141 15.97 6.18 -31.38
N GLU A 142 15.02 7.05 -31.72
CA GLU A 142 15.02 7.82 -32.99
C GLU A 142 13.91 8.89 -33.00
N SER A 143 14.10 9.97 -32.23
CA SER A 143 13.41 11.24 -32.49
C SER A 143 14.39 12.22 -33.14
N LEU A 144 14.77 11.93 -34.38
CA LEU A 144 15.40 12.91 -35.26
C LEU A 144 14.32 13.58 -36.12
N GLU A 145 14.24 14.89 -35.95
CA GLU A 145 13.67 15.93 -36.81
C GLU A 145 13.12 15.45 -38.16
N SER A 146 11.81 15.62 -38.36
CA SER A 146 11.29 15.88 -39.69
C SER A 146 10.28 17.02 -39.63
N GLU A 147 10.60 18.04 -40.42
CA GLU A 147 9.86 19.27 -40.65
C GLU A 147 8.51 18.99 -41.29
N GLU A 148 7.62 19.93 -41.02
CA GLU A 148 6.28 20.20 -41.52
C GLU A 148 5.98 19.70 -42.94
N ASP A 149 4.86 18.97 -43.08
CA ASP A 149 3.94 19.18 -44.19
C ASP A 149 2.52 19.21 -43.63
N GLU A 150 1.97 20.43 -43.57
CA GLU A 150 0.58 20.72 -43.24
C GLU A 150 -0.37 20.21 -44.33
N GLU A 151 -1.32 19.35 -43.97
CA GLU A 151 -2.69 19.47 -44.51
C GLU A 151 -3.73 18.84 -43.55
N SER A 152 -4.23 19.63 -42.60
CA SER A 152 -5.66 19.92 -42.46
C SER A 152 -5.93 20.73 -41.20
N THR A 153 -6.48 21.91 -41.46
CA THR A 153 -7.03 22.94 -40.57
C THR A 153 -7.69 22.43 -39.29
N ASP A 154 -7.07 22.79 -38.17
CA ASP A 154 -7.59 23.72 -37.16
C ASP A 154 -9.00 23.44 -36.57
N GLU A 155 -9.04 23.00 -35.31
CA GLU A 155 -9.47 23.83 -34.18
C GLU A 155 -9.62 22.96 -32.90
N ASN A 156 -8.71 23.15 -31.94
CA ASN A 156 -9.00 22.81 -30.54
C ASN A 156 -9.90 23.90 -29.98
N PRO A 157 -11.11 23.54 -29.53
CA PRO A 157 -11.46 23.96 -28.18
C PRO A 157 -12.28 22.89 -27.45
N GLY A 158 -11.80 22.47 -26.29
CA GLY A 158 -12.62 22.14 -25.11
C GLY A 158 -13.83 21.22 -25.30
N THR A 159 -13.78 20.08 -24.60
CA THR A 159 -14.85 19.06 -24.45
C THR A 159 -15.13 18.27 -25.72
N TYR A 160 -15.31 16.96 -25.57
CA TYR A 160 -16.20 16.05 -26.32
C TYR A 160 -15.61 14.64 -26.30
N LEU A 161 -16.20 13.86 -25.39
CA LEU A 161 -16.27 12.41 -25.26
C LEU A 161 -15.78 11.61 -26.49
N ASP A 162 -14.81 10.73 -26.27
CA ASP A 162 -14.51 9.59 -27.17
C ASP A 162 -15.76 8.67 -27.28
N GLU A 163 -15.89 7.89 -28.35
CA GLU A 163 -17.00 6.94 -28.63
C GLU A 163 -17.22 5.90 -27.50
N SER A 164 -16.27 5.81 -26.57
CA SER A 164 -16.29 5.01 -25.34
C SER A 164 -16.92 5.71 -24.11
N GLY A 165 -17.20 7.02 -24.20
CA GLY A 165 -17.70 7.85 -23.10
C GLY A 165 -16.63 8.35 -22.11
N TYR A 166 -15.34 8.14 -22.40
CA TYR A 166 -14.22 8.55 -21.55
C TYR A 166 -13.59 9.88 -21.99
N THR A 167 -13.08 10.64 -21.02
CA THR A 167 -12.11 11.71 -21.27
C THR A 167 -10.71 11.13 -21.46
N TYR A 168 -9.84 11.77 -22.27
CA TYR A 168 -8.42 11.34 -22.45
C TYR A 168 -7.71 11.07 -21.12
N ARG A 169 -7.97 11.92 -20.13
CA ARG A 169 -7.56 11.77 -18.74
C ARG A 169 -7.91 10.45 -18.09
N GLU A 170 -9.17 10.03 -18.24
CA GLU A 170 -9.63 8.79 -17.63
C GLU A 170 -8.93 7.61 -18.31
N GLN A 171 -8.61 7.73 -19.60
CA GLN A 171 -7.82 6.72 -20.32
C GLN A 171 -6.37 6.65 -19.82
N ASP A 172 -5.71 7.79 -19.65
CA ASP A 172 -4.33 7.84 -19.13
C ASP A 172 -4.26 7.32 -17.70
N ASN A 173 -5.18 7.76 -16.84
CA ASN A 173 -5.31 7.25 -15.49
C ASN A 173 -5.56 5.73 -15.49
N ALA A 174 -6.42 5.23 -16.40
CA ALA A 174 -6.72 3.81 -16.49
C ALA A 174 -5.48 3.00 -16.88
N LYS A 175 -4.68 3.48 -17.83
CA LYS A 175 -3.40 2.83 -18.18
C LYS A 175 -2.45 2.85 -16.98
N LEU A 176 -2.27 4.02 -16.37
CA LEU A 176 -1.36 4.26 -15.24
C LEU A 176 -1.60 3.29 -14.08
N ILE A 177 -2.85 3.11 -13.67
CA ILE A 177 -3.20 2.26 -12.51
C ILE A 177 -3.69 0.85 -12.89
N GLY A 178 -3.64 0.49 -14.18
CA GLY A 178 -3.96 -0.86 -14.68
C GLY A 178 -5.45 -1.18 -14.81
N PHE A 179 -6.33 -0.18 -14.85
CA PHE A 179 -7.77 -0.40 -15.10
C PHE A 179 -8.08 -0.62 -16.57
N ASP A 180 -7.19 -0.22 -17.49
CA ASP A 180 -7.46 -0.30 -18.94
C ASP A 180 -7.71 -1.75 -19.40
N ARG A 181 -6.97 -2.73 -18.84
CA ARG A 181 -7.20 -4.15 -19.13
C ARG A 181 -8.55 -4.62 -18.60
N ALA A 182 -8.90 -4.23 -17.38
CA ALA A 182 -10.19 -4.57 -16.76
C ALA A 182 -11.37 -3.98 -17.53
N LEU A 183 -11.29 -2.70 -17.91
CA LEU A 183 -12.33 -2.00 -18.66
C LEU A 183 -12.54 -2.53 -20.08
N LYS A 184 -11.54 -3.22 -20.67
CA LYS A 184 -11.64 -3.86 -22.00
C LYS A 184 -12.28 -5.25 -21.95
N ARG A 185 -12.55 -5.80 -20.76
CA ARG A 185 -13.13 -7.13 -20.62
C ARG A 185 -14.58 -7.17 -21.09
N ARG A 186 -14.91 -8.21 -21.86
CA ARG A 186 -16.26 -8.41 -22.40
C ARG A 186 -17.28 -8.86 -21.34
N ASP A 187 -16.80 -9.50 -20.29
CA ASP A 187 -17.59 -10.03 -19.19
C ASP A 187 -17.71 -9.06 -18.00
N LEU A 188 -17.17 -7.84 -18.12
CA LEU A 188 -17.27 -6.83 -17.08
C LEU A 188 -18.73 -6.39 -16.89
N GLY A 189 -19.23 -6.52 -15.68
CA GLY A 189 -20.59 -6.09 -15.35
C GLY A 189 -20.75 -4.57 -15.43
N ILE A 190 -21.93 -4.09 -15.85
CA ILE A 190 -22.23 -2.65 -15.99
C ILE A 190 -21.93 -1.88 -14.68
N GLN A 191 -22.35 -2.43 -13.54
CA GLN A 191 -22.14 -1.78 -12.25
C GLN A 191 -20.66 -1.66 -11.88
N GLU A 192 -19.88 -2.70 -12.20
CA GLU A 192 -18.43 -2.71 -11.95
C GLU A 192 -17.70 -1.76 -12.89
N SER A 193 -18.12 -1.70 -14.16
CA SER A 193 -17.66 -0.69 -15.09
C SER A 193 -17.86 0.71 -14.49
N ILE A 194 -19.10 1.10 -14.19
CA ILE A 194 -19.42 2.42 -13.60
C ILE A 194 -18.57 2.73 -12.36
N GLU A 195 -18.41 1.75 -11.46
CA GLU A 195 -17.57 1.91 -10.27
C GLU A 195 -16.10 2.22 -10.62
N LEU A 196 -15.50 1.46 -11.54
CA LEU A 196 -14.13 1.72 -12.00
C LEU A 196 -14.02 3.08 -12.69
N GLN A 197 -15.02 3.47 -13.47
CA GLN A 197 -15.05 4.78 -14.13
C GLN A 197 -15.11 5.93 -13.11
N GLU A 198 -15.93 5.80 -12.06
CA GLU A 198 -15.98 6.78 -10.98
C GLU A 198 -14.63 6.90 -10.27
N MET A 199 -13.94 5.79 -10.06
CA MET A 199 -12.61 5.78 -9.44
C MET A 199 -11.54 6.48 -10.28
N LEU A 200 -11.67 6.53 -11.61
CA LEU A 200 -10.76 7.28 -12.48
C LEU A 200 -10.90 8.80 -12.34
N LYS A 201 -12.03 9.26 -11.78
CA LYS A 201 -12.30 10.68 -11.58
C LYS A 201 -11.64 11.21 -10.32
N GLU A 202 -11.45 10.36 -9.32
CA GLU A 202 -10.83 10.66 -8.03
C GLU A 202 -9.30 10.60 -8.10
N GLU A 203 -8.63 11.34 -7.21
CA GLU A 203 -7.18 11.23 -7.04
C GLU A 203 -6.85 9.95 -6.28
N ARG A 204 -5.91 9.16 -6.82
CA ARG A 204 -5.49 7.90 -6.23
C ARG A 204 -3.99 7.90 -6.07
N TYR A 205 -3.50 7.55 -4.88
CA TYR A 205 -2.10 7.19 -4.73
C TYR A 205 -1.85 5.89 -5.45
N PHE A 206 -0.69 5.78 -6.09
CA PHE A 206 -0.27 4.55 -6.73
C PHE A 206 1.20 4.23 -6.46
N LEU A 207 1.49 2.94 -6.52
CA LEU A 207 2.82 2.39 -6.69
C LEU A 207 2.80 1.44 -7.88
N ILE A 208 3.85 1.48 -8.68
CA ILE A 208 4.07 0.57 -9.81
C ILE A 208 5.44 -0.04 -9.62
N LEU A 209 5.47 -1.37 -9.51
CA LEU A 209 6.70 -2.14 -9.56
C LEU A 209 6.84 -2.73 -10.95
N SER A 210 7.94 -2.42 -11.62
CA SER A 210 8.33 -2.98 -12.91
C SER A 210 9.60 -3.78 -12.72
N ALA A 211 9.56 -5.09 -12.97
CA ALA A 211 10.71 -5.96 -12.80
C ALA A 211 11.30 -6.34 -14.15
N PHE A 212 12.60 -6.09 -14.30
CA PHE A 212 13.38 -6.39 -15.49
C PHE A 212 14.34 -7.55 -15.22
N ASP A 213 14.56 -8.38 -16.23
CA ASP A 213 15.57 -9.44 -16.22
C ASP A 213 16.97 -8.81 -16.13
N LEU A 214 17.60 -8.93 -14.97
CA LEU A 214 18.89 -8.30 -14.72
C LEU A 214 20.03 -8.95 -15.52
N LYS A 215 19.88 -10.23 -15.86
CA LYS A 215 20.85 -10.94 -16.70
C LYS A 215 20.79 -10.44 -18.14
N ALA A 216 19.58 -10.33 -18.71
CA ALA A 216 19.38 -9.75 -20.04
C ALA A 216 19.96 -8.32 -20.10
N LEU A 217 19.64 -7.49 -19.11
CA LEU A 217 20.14 -6.12 -19.05
C LEU A 217 21.68 -6.04 -19.01
N ARG A 218 22.34 -6.95 -18.29
CA ARG A 218 23.82 -6.96 -18.17
C ARG A 218 24.54 -7.56 -19.37
N GLU A 219 23.98 -8.62 -19.94
CA GLU A 219 24.64 -9.38 -21.02
C GLU A 219 24.36 -8.79 -22.41
N THR A 220 23.13 -8.32 -22.64
CA THR A 220 22.69 -7.82 -23.96
C THR A 220 22.33 -6.35 -23.96
N GLY A 221 22.10 -5.73 -22.79
CA GLY A 221 21.61 -4.35 -22.67
C GLY A 221 20.09 -4.22 -22.83
N GLU A 222 19.39 -5.32 -23.13
CA GLU A 222 17.94 -5.34 -23.38
C GLU A 222 17.16 -5.10 -22.08
N LYS A 223 16.24 -4.13 -22.09
CA LYS A 223 15.35 -3.85 -20.96
C LYS A 223 14.14 -4.79 -20.99
N ARG A 224 14.39 -6.08 -20.79
CA ARG A 224 13.32 -7.08 -20.81
C ARG A 224 12.51 -7.07 -19.51
N MET A 225 11.30 -6.51 -19.55
CA MET A 225 10.36 -6.59 -18.43
C MET A 225 9.76 -8.00 -18.33
N VAL A 226 9.85 -8.60 -17.14
CA VAL A 226 9.32 -9.95 -16.88
C VAL A 226 7.99 -9.92 -16.11
N TRP A 227 7.75 -8.89 -15.30
CA TRP A 227 6.46 -8.66 -14.66
C TRP A 227 6.28 -7.20 -14.23
N SER A 228 5.02 -6.81 -14.04
CA SER A 228 4.66 -5.53 -13.42
C SER A 228 3.46 -5.69 -12.49
N THR A 229 3.46 -4.95 -11.38
CA THR A 229 2.33 -4.90 -10.44
C THR A 229 2.01 -3.43 -10.16
N ARG A 230 0.79 -3.02 -10.51
CA ARG A 230 0.26 -1.66 -10.36
C ARG A 230 -0.81 -1.69 -9.29
N PHE A 231 -0.70 -0.83 -8.29
CA PHE A 231 -1.66 -0.85 -7.19
C PHE A 231 -1.96 0.56 -6.72
N SER A 232 -3.24 0.82 -6.50
CA SER A 232 -3.74 2.15 -6.19
C SER A 232 -4.84 2.16 -5.13
N MET A 233 -4.89 3.23 -4.36
CA MET A 233 -5.95 3.51 -3.41
C MET A 233 -6.38 4.96 -3.50
N ASP A 234 -7.59 5.24 -3.05
CA ASP A 234 -8.09 6.61 -2.93
C ASP A 234 -7.14 7.46 -2.07
N ALA A 235 -6.75 8.63 -2.58
CA ALA A 235 -5.92 9.60 -1.86
C ALA A 235 -6.75 10.45 -0.88
N VAL A 236 -8.08 10.45 -1.01
CA VAL A 236 -8.96 11.26 -0.18
C VAL A 236 -8.90 10.77 1.28
N LYS A 237 -8.59 11.70 2.21
CA LYS A 237 -8.56 11.52 3.69
C LYS A 237 -7.40 10.66 4.23
N VAL A 238 -6.49 10.19 3.39
CA VAL A 238 -5.27 9.46 3.79
C VAL A 238 -4.08 10.24 3.24
N ASN A 239 -3.01 10.40 4.01
CA ASN A 239 -1.77 10.98 3.49
C ASN A 239 -0.86 9.85 2.99
N PHE A 240 0.15 10.19 2.19
CA PHE A 240 1.02 9.17 1.63
C PHE A 240 1.85 8.43 2.69
N ASN A 241 2.20 9.09 3.80
CA ASN A 241 2.87 8.49 4.97
C ASN A 241 2.13 7.25 5.49
N ASP A 242 0.80 7.26 5.46
CA ASP A 242 -0.01 6.09 5.84
C ASP A 242 -0.33 5.19 4.64
N ALA A 243 -0.51 5.78 3.45
CA ALA A 243 -0.96 5.06 2.25
C ALA A 243 0.06 4.03 1.77
N HIS A 244 1.36 4.33 1.80
CA HIS A 244 2.38 3.41 1.27
C HIS A 244 2.39 2.07 2.01
N PHE A 245 2.07 2.05 3.31
CA PHE A 245 1.89 0.82 4.09
C PHE A 245 0.69 0.00 3.61
N ALA A 246 -0.46 0.63 3.42
CA ALA A 246 -1.66 -0.04 2.91
C ALA A 246 -1.44 -0.62 1.51
N LEU A 247 -0.83 0.18 0.63
CA LEU A 247 -0.52 -0.18 -0.75
C LEU A 247 0.39 -1.42 -0.81
N SER A 248 1.55 -1.39 -0.15
CA SER A 248 2.49 -2.53 -0.16
C SER A 248 1.85 -3.79 0.42
N ARG A 249 1.13 -3.67 1.55
CA ARG A 249 0.48 -4.82 2.22
C ARG A 249 -0.55 -5.48 1.31
N ALA A 250 -1.38 -4.68 0.66
CA ALA A 250 -2.42 -5.18 -0.22
C ALA A 250 -1.86 -5.86 -1.48
N ALA A 251 -0.77 -5.34 -2.03
CA ALA A 251 -0.13 -5.90 -3.23
C ALA A 251 0.67 -7.18 -2.97
N SER A 252 0.93 -7.52 -1.71
CA SER A 252 1.84 -8.61 -1.32
C SER A 252 1.57 -9.98 -1.96
N GLY A 253 0.30 -10.34 -2.16
CA GLY A 253 -0.09 -11.60 -2.80
C GLY A 253 -0.01 -11.59 -4.33
N TYR A 254 0.22 -10.43 -4.94
CA TYR A 254 0.11 -10.22 -6.39
C TYR A 254 1.46 -9.96 -7.09
N PHE A 255 2.56 -9.76 -6.35
CA PHE A 255 3.85 -9.45 -6.97
C PHE A 255 4.31 -10.56 -7.92
N GLY A 256 4.52 -10.25 -9.19
CA GLY A 256 4.89 -11.22 -10.22
C GLY A 256 3.82 -12.26 -10.53
N THR A 257 2.55 -12.00 -10.22
CA THR A 257 1.42 -12.81 -10.71
C THR A 257 0.88 -12.22 -12.00
N ASN A 258 -0.02 -12.94 -12.66
CA ASN A 258 -0.83 -12.41 -13.75
C ASN A 258 -2.32 -12.52 -13.39
N LEU A 259 -3.05 -11.41 -13.52
CA LEU A 259 -4.49 -11.35 -13.30
C LEU A 259 -5.28 -11.34 -14.62
N ASP A 260 -4.63 -11.29 -15.78
CA ASP A 260 -5.28 -11.32 -17.10
C ASP A 260 -6.43 -10.30 -17.26
N GLY A 261 -6.30 -9.14 -16.60
CA GLY A 261 -7.30 -8.07 -16.60
C GLY A 261 -8.38 -8.18 -15.52
N ASP A 262 -8.34 -9.19 -14.64
CA ASP A 262 -8.98 -9.10 -13.33
C ASP A 262 -8.27 -8.07 -12.44
N LEU A 263 -9.01 -7.49 -11.49
CA LEU A 263 -8.46 -6.61 -10.47
C LEU A 263 -8.54 -7.27 -9.10
N GLY A 264 -7.39 -7.36 -8.42
CA GLY A 264 -7.34 -7.67 -7.00
C GLY A 264 -8.00 -6.54 -6.21
N LYS A 265 -9.02 -6.85 -5.41
CA LYS A 265 -9.71 -5.89 -4.54
C LYS A 265 -9.42 -6.22 -3.08
N VAL A 266 -8.57 -5.45 -2.43
CA VAL A 266 -8.10 -5.74 -1.08
C VAL A 266 -8.54 -4.65 -0.12
N ASN A 267 -9.26 -5.05 0.93
CA ASN A 267 -9.57 -4.18 2.06
C ASN A 267 -8.48 -4.33 3.13
N THR A 268 -7.93 -3.22 3.57
CA THR A 268 -6.84 -3.14 4.55
C THR A 268 -7.01 -1.89 5.40
N PHE A 269 -5.98 -1.50 6.14
CA PHE A 269 -5.93 -0.26 6.89
C PHE A 269 -4.71 0.58 6.48
N ALA A 270 -4.85 1.91 6.53
CA ALA A 270 -3.78 2.85 6.32
C ALA A 270 -2.83 2.89 7.54
N GLY A 271 -1.54 3.12 7.28
CA GLY A 271 -0.49 3.14 8.29
C GLY A 271 0.20 1.77 8.50
N PRO A 272 1.28 1.73 9.29
CA PRO A 272 2.17 0.56 9.45
C PRO A 272 1.46 -0.65 10.04
N GLY A 273 0.45 -0.43 10.88
CA GLY A 273 -0.30 -1.46 11.60
C GLY A 273 0.16 -1.62 13.03
N GLU A 274 -0.73 -2.16 13.87
CA GLU A 274 -0.39 -2.42 15.26
C GLU A 274 0.57 -3.61 15.34
N ILE A 275 1.84 -3.33 15.66
CA ILE A 275 2.73 -4.34 16.22
C ILE A 275 2.31 -4.51 17.69
N THR A 276 1.45 -5.48 17.96
CA THR A 276 1.29 -5.98 19.34
C THR A 276 2.55 -6.76 19.68
N GLN A 277 3.56 -6.07 20.22
CA GLN A 277 4.62 -6.75 20.96
C GLN A 277 3.97 -7.43 22.17
N GLY A 278 3.74 -8.74 22.06
CA GLY A 278 3.40 -9.55 23.22
C GLY A 278 4.47 -9.35 24.29
N GLU A 279 4.05 -9.22 25.55
CA GLU A 279 4.93 -8.99 26.70
C GLU A 279 6.17 -9.87 26.62
N LEU A 280 7.36 -9.25 26.68
CA LEU A 280 8.64 -9.94 26.81
C LEU A 280 8.58 -10.88 28.02
N LYS A 281 8.39 -12.18 27.78
CA LYS A 281 8.64 -13.19 28.79
C LYS A 281 10.14 -13.39 28.88
N VAL A 282 10.75 -12.77 29.88
CA VAL A 282 12.10 -13.07 30.31
C VAL A 282 12.11 -14.54 30.74
N VAL A 283 12.74 -15.39 29.93
CA VAL A 283 13.01 -16.78 30.32
C VAL A 283 14.21 -16.71 31.25
N GLU A 284 13.91 -16.70 32.54
CA GLU A 284 14.77 -17.05 33.69
C GLU A 284 16.24 -16.61 33.59
N THR A 285 16.58 -15.53 34.30
CA THR A 285 17.97 -15.16 34.56
C THR A 285 18.58 -16.19 35.52
N LEU A 286 19.51 -17.01 35.02
CA LEU A 286 20.29 -17.90 35.86
C LEU A 286 21.13 -17.05 36.82
N GLU A 287 20.86 -17.16 38.13
CA GLU A 287 21.71 -16.57 39.15
C GLU A 287 23.10 -17.23 39.11
N GLU A 288 24.13 -16.43 38.82
CA GLU A 288 25.52 -16.84 39.03
C GLU A 288 25.72 -17.08 40.54
N LYS A 289 26.07 -18.31 40.89
CA LYS A 289 26.58 -18.65 42.22
C LYS A 289 27.99 -18.08 42.35
N GLU A 290 28.15 -17.07 43.19
CA GLU A 290 29.46 -16.70 43.72
C GLU A 290 29.89 -17.73 44.79
N GLU A 291 31.16 -18.15 44.73
CA GLU A 291 31.84 -19.10 45.64
C GLU A 291 32.02 -18.55 47.08
#